data_AF-A0ABD0Y7Q7-F1
#
_entry.id   AF-A0ABD0Y7Q7-F1
#
_cell.length_a   1.000
_cell.length_b   1.000
_cell.length_c   1.000
_cell.angle_alpha   90.00
_cell.angle_beta   90.00
_cell.angle_gamma   90.00
#
_symmetry.space_group_name_H-M   'P 1'
#
loop_
_entity.id
_entity.type
_entity.pdbx_description
1 polymer ?
#
loop_
_entity_poly.entity_id
_entity_poly.type
_entity_poly.pdbx_seq_one_letter_code
_entity_poly.pdbx_strand_id
1 'polypeptide(L)'
;MKTALLVSSFGALLFALGTSGQGIQSLSGQQIGTLLANSDFVRRQIGCVLGHNGCDGTGNQIKLAIPEVLGRNCRSCTAQQASNARRIISFIQKNYPSDWAQIQARYRS
;
A
#
# COMPACT_ATOMS: atom_id res chain seq x y z
N MET A 1 -44.66 14.01 24.09
CA MET A 1 -45.17 12.79 23.44
C MET A 1 -43.95 11.87 23.25
N LYS A 2 -43.55 11.12 24.28
CA LYS A 2 -43.60 9.64 24.36
C LYS A 2 -43.05 8.99 23.07
N THR A 3 -41.80 8.54 23.04
CA THR A 3 -41.47 7.13 23.35
C THR A 3 -40.13 6.95 24.10
N ALA A 4 -40.21 6.31 25.26
CA ALA A 4 -39.12 5.69 25.98
C ALA A 4 -39.27 4.17 25.83
N LEU A 5 -38.22 3.48 25.39
CA LEU A 5 -38.10 2.02 25.50
C LEU A 5 -36.66 1.66 25.90
N LEU A 6 -36.48 1.61 27.23
CA LEU A 6 -35.76 0.60 28.00
C LEU A 6 -34.51 -0.05 27.34
N VAL A 7 -33.34 0.58 27.51
CA VAL A 7 -32.06 -0.14 27.53
C VAL A 7 -31.93 -0.78 28.91
N SER A 8 -32.18 -2.09 28.96
CA SER A 8 -31.88 -2.90 30.14
C SER A 8 -30.37 -3.14 30.19
N SER A 9 -29.76 -2.61 31.25
CA SER A 9 -28.37 -2.78 31.61
C SER A 9 -28.05 -4.24 31.91
N PHE A 10 -27.50 -4.94 30.91
CA PHE A 10 -26.58 -6.04 31.14
C PHE A 10 -25.29 -5.72 30.39
N GLY A 11 -24.22 -5.57 31.17
CA GLY A 11 -22.90 -5.23 30.67
C GLY A 11 -22.38 -6.28 29.70
N ALA A 12 -22.15 -5.87 28.46
CA ALA A 12 -21.12 -6.38 27.59
C ALA A 12 -20.75 -5.25 26.62
N LEU A 13 -19.69 -4.54 26.98
CA LEU A 13 -19.01 -3.57 26.15
C LEU A 13 -18.36 -4.34 24.97
N LEU A 14 -19.12 -4.67 23.93
CA LEU A 14 -18.55 -5.21 22.70
C LEU A 14 -18.13 -4.07 21.79
N PHE A 15 -16.84 -3.77 21.93
CA PHE A 15 -16.01 -2.94 21.08
C PHE A 15 -16.20 -3.26 19.58
N ALA A 16 -16.37 -2.17 18.81
CA ALA A 16 -15.97 -1.95 17.43
C ALA A 16 -15.66 -3.17 16.54
N LEU A 17 -16.55 -3.48 15.61
CA LEU A 17 -16.15 -4.08 14.32
C LEU A 17 -15.63 -2.97 13.41
N GLY A 18 -14.44 -2.48 13.71
CA GLY A 18 -13.58 -1.89 12.69
C GLY A 18 -12.98 -3.03 11.89
N THR A 19 -13.57 -3.37 10.74
CA THR A 19 -12.93 -4.31 9.82
C THR A 19 -11.68 -3.64 9.25
N SER A 20 -10.55 -4.10 9.78
CA SER A 20 -9.19 -3.83 9.34
C SER A 20 -9.07 -3.80 7.82
N GLY A 21 -8.52 -2.70 7.31
CA GLY A 21 -8.15 -2.55 5.91
C GLY A 21 -7.29 -3.73 5.43
N GLN A 22 -7.63 -4.28 4.26
CA GLN A 22 -6.82 -5.28 3.60
C GLN A 22 -5.52 -4.63 3.12
N GLY A 23 -4.50 -4.63 3.99
CA GLY A 23 -3.13 -4.29 3.64
C GLY A 23 -2.53 -5.33 2.69
N ILE A 24 -1.58 -4.89 1.86
CA ILE A 24 -0.86 -5.63 0.80
C ILE A 24 0.02 -6.79 1.35
N GLN A 25 -0.44 -7.52 2.35
CA GLN A 25 0.39 -8.47 3.09
C GLN A 25 0.64 -9.78 2.30
N SER A 26 -0.15 -10.07 1.25
CA SER A 26 -0.09 -11.39 0.59
C SER A 26 -0.35 -11.38 -0.94
N LEU A 27 0.18 -10.42 -1.71
CA LEU A 27 0.07 -10.50 -3.19
C LEU A 27 1.02 -11.56 -3.75
N SER A 28 0.50 -12.54 -4.50
CA SER A 28 1.31 -13.52 -5.22
C SER A 28 2.05 -12.89 -6.40
N GLY A 29 3.15 -13.51 -6.84
CA GLY A 29 3.94 -12.99 -7.97
C GLY A 29 3.14 -12.87 -9.29
N GLN A 30 2.11 -13.71 -9.48
CA GLN A 30 1.21 -13.62 -10.63
C GLN A 30 0.31 -12.38 -10.55
N GLN A 31 -0.26 -12.10 -9.37
CA GLN A 31 -1.07 -10.90 -9.15
C GLN A 31 -0.26 -9.62 -9.37
N ILE A 32 1.00 -9.60 -8.93
CA ILE A 32 1.93 -8.49 -9.24
C ILE A 32 2.09 -8.31 -10.74
N GLY A 33 2.28 -9.40 -11.50
CA GLY A 33 2.39 -9.34 -12.95
C GLY A 33 1.17 -8.69 -13.62
N THR A 34 -0.04 -9.10 -13.22
CA THR A 34 -1.29 -8.53 -13.75
C THR A 34 -1.43 -7.04 -13.43
N LEU A 35 -1.07 -6.61 -12.21
CA LEU A 35 -1.11 -5.20 -11.83
C LEU A 35 -0.11 -4.35 -12.63
N LEU A 36 1.09 -4.86 -12.85
CA LEU A 36 2.12 -4.17 -13.62
C LEU A 36 1.79 -4.08 -15.12
N ALA A 37 0.97 -4.98 -15.64
CA ALA A 37 0.49 -4.90 -17.02
C ALA A 37 -0.52 -3.75 -17.24
N ASN A 38 -1.13 -3.23 -16.17
CA ASN A 38 -2.03 -2.08 -16.23
C ASN A 38 -1.23 -0.78 -16.05
N SER A 39 -0.86 -0.16 -17.17
CA SER A 39 -0.06 1.08 -17.18
C SER A 39 -0.76 2.25 -16.46
N ASP A 40 -2.07 2.38 -16.56
CA ASP A 40 -2.83 3.43 -15.88
C ASP A 40 -2.81 3.26 -14.37
N PHE A 41 -2.94 2.02 -13.90
CA PHE A 41 -2.76 1.70 -12.49
C PHE A 41 -1.36 2.07 -12.02
N VAL A 42 -0.31 1.64 -12.74
CA VAL A 42 1.08 1.95 -12.38
C VAL A 42 1.30 3.47 -12.31
N ARG A 43 0.85 4.23 -13.30
CA ARG A 43 0.98 5.70 -13.32
C ARG A 43 0.29 6.36 -12.13
N ARG A 44 -0.93 5.92 -11.77
CA ARG A 44 -1.64 6.43 -10.58
C ARG A 44 -0.89 6.15 -9.29
N GLN A 45 -0.31 4.95 -9.15
CA GLN A 45 0.45 4.60 -7.95
C GLN A 45 1.78 5.37 -7.87
N ILE A 46 2.50 5.52 -8.99
CA ILE A 46 3.70 6.38 -9.07
C ILE A 46 3.35 7.82 -8.67
N GLY A 47 2.29 8.38 -9.23
CA GLY A 47 1.87 9.74 -8.91
C GLY A 47 1.44 9.90 -7.44
N CYS A 48 0.83 8.89 -6.82
CA CYS A 48 0.59 8.88 -5.36
C CYS A 48 1.91 8.93 -4.56
N VAL A 49 2.88 8.09 -4.94
CA VAL A 49 4.21 8.03 -4.29
C VAL A 49 4.97 9.36 -4.43
N LEU A 50 4.86 10.01 -5.59
CA LEU A 50 5.41 11.32 -5.90
C LEU A 50 4.53 12.49 -5.45
N GLY A 51 3.35 12.22 -4.87
CA GLY A 51 2.44 13.26 -4.37
C GLY A 51 1.83 14.15 -5.47
N HIS A 52 1.82 13.69 -6.72
CA HIS A 52 1.18 14.36 -7.85
C HIS A 52 -0.34 14.18 -7.84
N ASN A 53 -0.84 13.10 -7.24
CA ASN A 53 -2.27 12.82 -7.06
C ASN A 53 -2.55 12.20 -5.70
N GLY A 54 -3.84 12.13 -5.34
CA GLY A 54 -4.31 11.41 -4.15
C GLY A 54 -3.98 9.92 -4.20
N CYS A 55 -3.79 9.33 -3.02
CA CYS A 55 -3.49 7.91 -2.86
C CYS A 55 -4.76 7.11 -2.54
N ASP A 56 -4.94 5.98 -3.22
CA ASP A 56 -5.92 4.96 -2.81
C ASP A 56 -5.35 4.09 -1.68
N GLY A 57 -6.13 3.11 -1.21
CA GLY A 57 -5.69 2.18 -0.16
C GLY A 57 -4.39 1.45 -0.52
N THR A 58 -4.21 1.08 -1.79
CA THR A 58 -3.01 0.39 -2.27
C THR A 58 -1.82 1.34 -2.33
N GLY A 59 -2.00 2.53 -2.89
CA GLY A 59 -0.97 3.56 -3.00
C GLY A 59 -0.43 3.99 -1.64
N ASN A 60 -1.30 4.10 -0.63
CA ASN A 60 -0.88 4.39 0.74
C ASN A 60 0.01 3.29 1.32
N GLN A 61 -0.35 2.02 1.11
CA GLN A 61 0.46 0.89 1.56
C GLN A 61 1.82 0.83 0.84
N ILE A 62 1.85 1.09 -0.47
CA ILE A 62 3.09 1.18 -1.24
C ILE A 62 3.97 2.30 -0.69
N LYS A 63 3.40 3.49 -0.51
CA LYS A 63 4.12 4.66 0.00
C LYS A 63 4.75 4.41 1.38
N LEU A 64 4.03 3.73 2.28
CA LEU A 64 4.54 3.33 3.59
C LEU A 64 5.66 2.29 3.52
N ALA A 65 5.64 1.41 2.51
CA ALA A 65 6.66 0.37 2.34
C ALA A 65 7.98 0.90 1.76
N ILE A 66 7.96 2.03 1.03
CA ILE A 66 9.13 2.54 0.31
C ILE A 66 10.36 2.76 1.21
N PRO A 67 10.27 3.41 2.39
CA PRO A 67 11.44 3.59 3.26
C PRO A 67 12.07 2.27 3.71
N GLU A 68 11.25 1.24 3.96
CA GLU A 68 11.77 -0.09 4.32
C GLU A 68 12.49 -0.75 3.15
N VAL A 69 11.89 -0.67 1.96
CA VAL A 69 12.42 -1.32 0.75
C VAL A 69 13.67 -0.61 0.22
N LEU A 70 13.65 0.72 0.11
CA LEU A 70 14.74 1.49 -0.51
C LEU A 70 15.79 1.97 0.48
N GLY A 71 15.38 2.35 1.69
CA GLY A 71 16.28 2.90 2.71
C GLY A 71 16.89 1.82 3.59
N ARG A 72 16.12 0.79 3.94
CA ARG A 72 16.56 -0.30 4.84
C ARG A 72 16.79 -1.64 4.14
N ASN A 73 16.76 -1.65 2.81
CA ASN A 73 16.99 -2.83 1.98
C ASN A 73 16.16 -4.05 2.41
N CYS A 74 14.86 -3.84 2.68
CA CYS A 74 13.91 -4.89 3.04
C CYS A 74 14.25 -5.66 4.33
N ARG A 75 14.91 -5.05 5.33
CA ARG A 75 15.31 -5.74 6.59
C ARG A 75 14.14 -6.41 7.33
N SER A 76 12.93 -5.86 7.23
CA SER A 76 11.73 -6.37 7.89
C SER A 76 10.72 -7.02 6.92
N CYS A 77 11.08 -7.22 5.66
CA CYS A 77 10.19 -7.83 4.67
C CYS A 77 10.20 -9.36 4.77
N THR A 78 9.05 -9.98 4.45
CA THR A 78 9.02 -11.42 4.16
C THR A 78 9.73 -11.72 2.83
N ALA A 79 10.12 -12.97 2.60
CA ALA A 79 10.74 -13.38 1.33
C ALA A 79 9.87 -13.03 0.11
N GLN A 80 8.55 -13.19 0.22
CA GLN A 80 7.60 -12.84 -0.84
C GLN A 80 7.53 -11.33 -1.06
N GLN A 81 7.46 -10.53 0.01
CA GLN A 81 7.47 -9.06 -0.10
C GLN A 81 8.75 -8.56 -0.76
N ALA A 82 9.91 -9.08 -0.35
CA ALA A 82 11.20 -8.70 -0.92
C ALA A 82 11.32 -9.10 -2.41
N SER A 83 10.78 -10.26 -2.79
CA SER A 83 10.73 -10.71 -4.19
C SER A 83 9.83 -9.81 -5.04
N ASN A 84 8.62 -9.52 -4.55
CA ASN A 84 7.67 -8.65 -5.22
C ASN A 84 8.22 -7.22 -5.36
N ALA A 85 8.83 -6.68 -4.30
CA ALA A 85 9.46 -5.36 -4.32
C ALA A 85 10.56 -5.27 -5.39
N ARG A 86 11.45 -6.28 -5.46
CA ARG A 86 12.48 -6.35 -6.51
C ARG A 86 11.89 -6.36 -7.92
N ARG A 87 10.81 -7.11 -8.13
CA ARG A 87 10.12 -7.19 -9.43
C ARG A 87 9.48 -5.85 -9.82
N ILE A 88 8.82 -5.18 -8.87
CA ILE A 88 8.22 -3.85 -9.08
C ILE A 88 9.30 -2.82 -9.38
N ILE A 89 10.38 -2.78 -8.59
CA ILE A 89 11.51 -1.87 -8.81
C ILE A 89 12.11 -2.06 -10.19
N SER A 90 12.40 -3.31 -10.58
CA SER A 90 12.96 -3.62 -11.90
C SER A 90 12.04 -3.17 -13.04
N PHE A 91 10.73 -3.35 -12.86
CA PHE A 91 9.74 -2.91 -13.83
C PHE A 91 9.68 -1.38 -13.95
N ILE A 92 9.67 -0.66 -12.82
CA ILE A 92 9.63 0.81 -12.79
C ILE A 92 10.92 1.39 -13.39
N GLN A 93 12.09 0.83 -13.04
CA GLN A 93 13.38 1.24 -13.62
C GLN A 93 13.40 1.11 -15.14
N LYS A 94 12.86 0.01 -15.67
CA LYS A 94 12.85 -0.27 -17.10
C LYS A 94 11.84 0.60 -17.87
N ASN A 95 10.64 0.77 -17.34
CA ASN A 95 9.52 1.39 -18.10
C ASN A 95 9.25 2.86 -17.72
N TYR A 96 9.67 3.30 -16.54
CA TYR A 96 9.44 4.64 -15.99
C TYR A 96 10.72 5.24 -15.37
N PRO A 97 11.84 5.33 -16.10
CA PRO A 97 13.13 5.72 -15.55
C PRO A 97 13.17 7.15 -14.96
N SER A 98 12.43 8.09 -15.56
CA SER A 98 12.31 9.46 -15.05
C SER A 98 11.59 9.51 -13.71
N ASP A 99 10.46 8.80 -13.59
CA ASP A 99 9.72 8.70 -12.33
C ASP A 99 10.54 7.98 -11.27
N TRP A 100 11.28 6.93 -11.67
CA TRP A 100 12.19 6.23 -10.76
C TRP A 100 13.26 7.15 -10.17
N ALA A 101 13.85 8.05 -10.98
CA ALA A 101 14.82 9.03 -10.51
C ALA A 101 14.21 9.98 -9.46
N GLN A 102 12.98 10.44 -9.69
CA GLN A 102 12.25 11.27 -8.72
C GLN A 102 11.93 10.53 -7.43
N ILE A 103 11.52 9.26 -7.52
CA ILE A 103 11.27 8.41 -6.34
C ILE A 103 12.56 8.27 -5.52
N GLN A 104 13.68 7.97 -6.16
CA GLN A 104 14.97 7.88 -5.46
C GLN A 104 15.33 9.20 -4.77
N ALA A 105 15.23 10.32 -5.49
CA ALA A 105 15.55 11.64 -4.94
C ALA A 105 14.70 11.98 -3.71
N ARG A 106 13.45 11.49 -3.65
CA ARG A 106 12.56 11.71 -2.50
C ARG A 106 12.86 10.82 -1.30
N TYR A 107 13.22 9.55 -1.51
CA TYR A 107 13.22 8.54 -0.44
C TYR A 107 14.60 7.97 -0.08
N ARG A 108 15.68 8.30 -0.81
CA ARG A 108 17.05 7.83 -0.50
C ARG A 108 17.91 8.79 0.33
N SER A 109 17.36 9.91 0.79
CA SER A 109 18.05 10.86 1.69
C SER A 109 18.06 10.40 3.14
#